data_AF-A0A2S6THN5-F1
#
_entry.id   AF-A0A2S6THN5-F1
#
_cell.length_a   1.000
_cell.length_b   1.000
_cell.length_c   1.000
_cell.angle_alpha   90.00
_cell.angle_beta   90.00
_cell.angle_gamma   90.00
#
_symmetry.space_group_name_H-M   'P 1'
#
loop_
_entity.id
_entity.type
_entity.pdbx_description
1 polymer ?
#
loop_
_entity_poly.entity_id
_entity_poly.type
_entity_poly.pdbx_seq_one_letter_code
_entity_poly.pdbx_strand_id
1 'polypeptide(L)' 'GGVYFSCVARGPNMFGEEGREMALIRDQMGDFPLVGFYGNGEISSNRLYGYTGVLALFL' A
#
# COMPACT_ATOMS: atom_id res chain seq x y z
N GLY A 1 -12.65 -7.28 -5.01
CA GLY A 1 -12.34 -5.97 -4.38
C GLY A 1 -11.16 -6.15 -3.44
N GLY A 2 -10.63 -5.08 -2.83
CA GLY A 2 -9.52 -5.23 -1.89
C GLY A 2 -9.34 -4.08 -0.91
N VAL A 3 -8.44 -4.29 0.06
CA VAL A 3 -7.98 -3.26 0.99
C VAL A 3 -6.46 -3.15 0.91
N TYR A 4 -5.95 -1.93 0.83
CA TYR A 4 -4.52 -1.64 0.77
C TYR A 4 -4.06 -0.80 1.95
N PHE A 5 -3.01 -1.23 2.63
CA PHE A 5 -2.39 -0.50 3.74
C PHE A 5 -0.93 -0.25 3.40
N SER A 6 -0.52 1.02 3.41
CA SER A 6 0.86 1.40 3.08
C SER A 6 1.51 2.18 4.20
N CYS A 7 2.81 1.97 4.40
CA CYS A 7 3.60 2.78 5.31
C CYS A 7 3.84 4.17 4.70
N VAL A 8 3.61 5.25 5.46
CA VAL A 8 3.86 6.65 5.04
C VAL A 8 5.32 6.91 4.62
N ALA A 9 6.25 6.05 5.05
CA ALA A 9 7.65 6.13 4.63
C ALA A 9 7.87 5.70 3.18
N ARG A 10 6.89 5.06 2.53
CA ARG A 10 6.92 4.64 1.11
C ARG A 10 6.44 5.78 0.20
N GLY A 11 6.99 6.97 0.41
CA GLY A 11 6.64 8.17 -0.37
C GLY A 11 7.37 8.25 -1.72
N PRO A 12 7.41 9.45 -2.34
CA PRO A 12 8.06 9.67 -3.63
C PRO A 12 9.53 9.23 -3.70
N ASN A 13 10.26 9.25 -2.59
CA ASN A 13 11.65 8.75 -2.54
C ASN A 13 11.77 7.25 -2.91
N MET A 14 10.69 6.48 -2.76
CA MET A 14 10.63 5.08 -3.14
C MET A 14 10.02 4.87 -4.54
N PHE A 15 9.05 5.70 -4.93
CA PHE A 15 8.27 5.50 -6.16
C PHE A 15 8.54 6.52 -7.28
N GLY A 16 9.43 7.48 -7.07
CA GLY A 16 9.79 8.54 -8.03
C GLY A 16 8.88 9.76 -7.99
N GLU A 17 7.59 9.59 -7.77
CA GLU A 17 6.61 10.68 -7.73
C GLU A 17 5.48 10.41 -6.73
N GLU A 18 4.76 11.46 -6.37
CA GLU A 18 3.62 11.38 -5.46
C GLU A 18 2.48 10.57 -6.08
N GLY A 19 1.86 9.69 -5.28
CA GLY A 19 0.74 8.86 -5.74
C GLY A 19 1.10 7.68 -6.65
N ARG A 20 2.38 7.53 -7.06
CA ARG A 20 2.78 6.44 -7.97
C ARG A 20 2.52 5.04 -7.42
N GLU A 21 2.60 4.85 -6.11
CA GLU A 21 2.26 3.57 -5.47
C GLU A 21 0.83 3.12 -5.80
N MET A 22 -0.15 4.00 -5.64
CA MET A 22 -1.55 3.69 -5.94
C MET A 22 -1.78 3.54 -7.43
N ALA A 23 -1.10 4.35 -8.24
CA ALA A 23 -1.14 4.22 -9.69
C ALA A 23 -0.60 2.86 -10.15
N LEU A 24 0.47 2.34 -9.56
CA LEU A 24 1.00 1.00 -9.84
C LEU A 24 -0.04 -0.10 -9.57
N ILE A 25 -0.75 -0.02 -8.45
CA ILE A 25 -1.82 -1.00 -8.14
C ILE A 25 -2.92 -0.91 -9.19
N ARG A 26 -3.33 0.30 -9.57
CA ARG A 26 -4.36 0.54 -10.60
C ARG A 26 -3.94 0.02 -11.97
N ASP A 27 -2.69 0.26 -12.38
CA ASP A 27 -2.12 -0.18 -13.66
C ASP A 27 -2.14 -1.71 -13.78
N GLN A 28 -1.85 -2.43 -12.69
CA GLN A 28 -1.74 -3.89 -12.70
C GLN A 28 -3.08 -4.60 -12.51
N MET A 29 -3.97 -4.04 -11.71
CA MET A 29 -5.22 -4.71 -11.32
C MET A 29 -6.44 -4.19 -12.11
N GLY A 30 -6.28 -3.12 -12.89
CA GLY A 30 -7.34 -2.50 -13.66
C GLY A 30 -8.38 -1.80 -12.81
N ASP A 31 -9.60 -1.66 -13.34
CA ASP A 31 -10.67 -1.03 -12.60
C ASP A 31 -11.32 -2.00 -11.59
N PHE A 32 -10.94 -1.89 -10.30
CA PHE A 32 -11.54 -2.67 -9.23
C PHE A 32 -11.71 -1.84 -7.94
N PRO A 33 -12.71 -2.14 -7.09
CA PRO A 33 -12.90 -1.43 -5.83
C PRO A 33 -11.73 -1.69 -4.88
N LEU A 34 -11.04 -0.62 -4.51
CA LEU A 34 -9.90 -0.62 -3.58
C LEU A 34 -10.07 0.51 -2.58
N VAL A 35 -9.96 0.19 -1.29
CA VAL A 35 -9.98 1.16 -0.18
C VAL A 35 -8.77 0.92 0.72
N GLY A 36 -8.49 1.83 1.66
CA GLY A 36 -7.28 1.72 2.46
C GLY A 36 -6.88 2.97 3.20
N PHE A 37 -5.70 2.94 3.80
CA PHE A 37 -5.08 4.11 4.43
C PHE A 37 -3.56 3.99 4.49
N TYR A 38 -2.90 5.12 4.76
CA TYR A 38 -1.47 5.17 5.05
C TYR A 38 -1.23 5.22 6.57
N GLY A 39 -0.31 4.39 7.06
CA GLY A 39 0.05 4.28 8.49
C GLY A 39 1.56 4.29 8.72
N ASN A 40 2.01 4.07 9.97
CA ASN A 40 3.44 4.11 10.34
C ASN A 40 4.15 2.74 10.26
N GLY A 41 3.63 1.81 9.47
CA GLY A 41 4.17 0.45 9.32
C GLY A 41 3.20 -0.62 9.78
N GLU A 42 3.66 -1.87 9.73
CA GLU A 42 2.90 -3.07 10.10
C GLU A 42 3.44 -3.69 11.39
N ILE A 43 2.55 -4.23 12.22
CA ILE A 43 2.95 -4.99 13.41
C ILE A 43 2.79 -6.48 13.13
N SER A 44 3.88 -7.23 13.26
CA SER A 44 3.86 -8.70 13.17
C SER A 44 4.85 -9.30 14.17
N SER A 45 4.46 -10.38 14.85
CA SER A 45 5.32 -11.08 15.83
C SER A 45 5.98 -10.15 16.87
N ASN A 46 5.21 -9.20 17.41
CA ASN A 46 5.68 -8.18 18.37
C ASN A 46 6.81 -7.27 17.86
N ARG A 47 6.82 -7.00 16.55
CA ARG A 47 7.77 -6.09 15.89
C ARG A 47 7.05 -5.14 14.96
N LEU A 48 7.54 -3.90 14.89
CA LEU A 48 7.10 -2.89 13.93
C LEU A 48 7.99 -2.94 12.68
N TYR A 49 7.37 -3.12 11.52
CA TYR A 49 8.02 -3.14 10.22
C TYR A 49 7.66 -1.86 9.45
N GLY A 50 8.67 -1.02 9.23
CA GLY A 50 8.56 0.14 8.35
C GLY A 50 8.68 -0.25 6.87
N TYR A 51 8.32 0.67 5.98
CA TYR A 51 8.43 0.49 4.52
C TYR A 51 7.63 -0.70 3.96
N THR A 52 6.62 -1.20 4.68
CA THR A 52 5.72 -2.28 4.25
C THR A 52 4.49 -1.75 3.52
N GLY A 53 3.92 -2.61 2.66
CA GLY A 53 2.66 -2.38 1.98
C GLY A 53 1.91 -3.70 1.83
N VAL A 54 0.68 -3.77 2.33
CA VAL A 54 -0.13 -4.99 2.40
C VAL A 54 -1.37 -4.82 1.54
N LEU A 55 -1.51 -5.65 0.51
CA LEU A 55 -2.69 -5.72 -0.37
C LEU A 55 -3.49 -6.99 -0.07
N ALA A 56 -4.67 -6.83 0.52
CA ALA A 56 -5.61 -7.93 0.76
C ALA A 56 -6.70 -7.93 -0.32
N LEU A 57 -6.95 -9.09 -0.94
CA LEU A 57 -7.91 -9.26 -2.03
C LEU A 57 -9.07 -10.16 -1.61
N PHE A 58 -10.27 -9.82 -2.07
CA PHE A 58 -11.50 -10.59 -1.89
C PHE A 58 -11.90 -11.28 -3.19
N LEU A 59 -12.24 -12.56 -3.10
CA LEU A 59 -12.87 -13.37 -4.15
C LEU A 59 -14.39 -13.17 -4.16
#